data_AF-A0AAJ0M377-F1
#
_entry.id   AF-A0AAJ0M377-F1
#
_cell.length_a   1.000
_cell.length_b   1.000
_cell.length_c   1.000
_cell.angle_alpha   90.00
_cell.angle_beta   90.00
_cell.angle_gamma   90.00
#
_symmetry.space_group_name_H-M   'P 1'
#
loop_
_entity.id
_entity.type
_entity.pdbx_description
1 polymer ?
#
loop_
_entity_poly.entity_id
_entity_poly.type
_entity_poly.pdbx_seq_one_letter_code
_entity_poly.pdbx_strand_id
1 'polypeptide(L)'
;MAPYGEDDDDLRDYIQNLPAAALSVELVEVFRAPDKKSRVSQRQFSMLDPLTEHLTKQIPETLSLRVLVVTKLSGPLLQFLGAKYQMDYELWTCRFKTSDREWFAGPLLQGGARFFSHFNLSAVDFMRVTAETPAAYTDARKIGHTVRLVRLLDATTRGKGLDPRVFVIRRVSGHLRLDGRLWTFLYFPDPYHNMDDANFVSQIPANAQPQLAAWIDNYVGDGSPEALIDDLSNDGFGFVLKVLREIKTSWKLFLNEMEGFLEDLTEDFDDEALIESANWLHRKFILMVDYSERQLNYHSRFITYLTNAPSQHGLCIRPTTFERDLLQERDAMVVVCSRFLALRTRTSAILDTAMNLHAVRQARISQNMMELQRRDAELAFNQNQSIKRLTVLNMVYLPATFIAGVYGMNVADNGDHGAWSLWSFGLVASLLTILTLALAMFRIEIAAVYSVKSYLQRHGSSSSSATRTTGGKPPWFQLVDWIQKERERRKGRRNSVV
;
A
#
# COMPACT_ATOMS: atom_id res chain seq x y z
N MET A 1 32.42 -19.21 28.70
CA MET A 1 32.21 -18.43 27.47
C MET A 1 31.77 -17.04 27.90
N ALA A 2 32.32 -15.97 27.31
CA ALA A 2 31.73 -14.65 27.50
C ALA A 2 30.28 -14.70 26.98
N PRO A 3 29.31 -14.11 27.69
CA PRO A 3 27.92 -14.17 27.28
C PRO A 3 27.73 -13.36 26.00
N TYR A 4 27.33 -14.05 24.93
CA TYR A 4 27.10 -13.44 23.64
C TYR A 4 25.97 -12.41 23.72
N GLY A 5 26.25 -11.17 23.32
CA GLY A 5 25.22 -10.13 23.21
C GLY A 5 24.84 -9.40 24.49
N GLU A 6 25.56 -9.61 25.60
CA GLU A 6 25.31 -8.82 26.81
C GLU A 6 25.77 -7.36 26.69
N ASP A 7 26.70 -7.10 25.78
CA ASP A 7 27.27 -5.76 25.53
C ASP A 7 26.39 -4.88 24.62
N ASP A 8 25.35 -5.43 23.99
CA ASP A 8 24.43 -4.72 23.09
C ASP A 8 23.00 -4.74 23.65
N ASP A 9 22.48 -3.55 24.00
CA ASP A 9 21.16 -3.41 24.62
C ASP A 9 20.02 -3.92 23.72
N ASP A 10 20.13 -3.79 22.40
CA ASP A 10 19.11 -4.23 21.45
C ASP A 10 19.11 -5.76 21.33
N LEU A 11 20.29 -6.39 21.25
CA LEU A 11 20.39 -7.85 21.22
C LEU A 11 19.92 -8.44 22.55
N ARG A 12 20.23 -7.81 23.68
CA ARG A 12 19.74 -8.24 24.99
C ARG A 12 18.22 -8.17 25.07
N ASP A 13 17.59 -7.08 24.63
CA ASP A 13 16.11 -6.98 24.57
C ASP A 13 15.54 -8.04 23.61
N TYR A 14 16.15 -8.24 22.45
CA TYR A 14 15.72 -9.28 21.50
C TYR A 14 15.75 -10.69 22.13
N ILE A 15 16.86 -11.06 22.78
CA ILE A 15 17.02 -12.35 23.47
C ILE A 15 15.99 -12.53 24.59
N GLN A 16 15.72 -11.49 25.37
CA GLN A 16 14.76 -11.53 26.47
C GLN A 16 13.31 -11.68 25.98
N ASN A 17 13.01 -11.21 24.77
CA ASN A 17 11.71 -11.36 24.13
C ASN A 17 11.49 -12.73 23.45
N LEU A 18 12.53 -13.55 23.30
CA LEU A 18 12.40 -14.91 22.73
C LEU A 18 11.83 -15.90 23.78
N PRO A 19 11.02 -16.89 23.35
CA PRO A 19 10.49 -17.89 24.26
C PRO A 19 11.62 -18.71 24.90
N ALA A 20 11.61 -18.81 26.23
CA ALA A 20 12.70 -19.44 26.99
C ALA A 20 12.74 -20.98 26.83
N ALA A 21 11.59 -21.63 26.61
CA ALA A 21 11.46 -23.09 26.76
C ALA A 21 11.26 -23.88 25.46
N ALA A 22 10.97 -23.23 24.33
CA ALA A 22 10.68 -23.92 23.08
C ALA A 22 11.89 -23.86 22.14
N LEU A 23 12.67 -24.94 22.09
CA LEU A 23 13.69 -25.13 21.06
C LEU A 23 13.45 -26.40 20.27
N SER A 24 13.81 -26.35 18.99
CA SER A 24 13.77 -27.48 18.09
C SER A 24 14.91 -27.30 17.10
N VAL A 25 15.94 -28.12 17.28
CA VAL A 25 17.12 -28.12 16.42
C VAL A 25 17.28 -29.50 15.84
N GLU A 26 17.37 -29.56 14.54
CA GLU A 26 17.66 -30.78 13.82
C GLU A 26 19.10 -30.71 13.31
N LEU A 27 19.91 -31.64 13.77
CA LEU A 27 21.32 -31.76 13.45
C LEU A 27 21.50 -32.89 12.45
N VAL A 28 22.09 -32.58 11.30
CA VAL A 28 22.50 -33.56 10.30
C VAL A 28 24.01 -33.53 10.16
N GLU A 29 24.66 -34.67 10.37
CA GLU A 29 26.11 -34.83 10.33
C GLU A 29 26.48 -35.86 9.25
N VAL A 30 27.42 -35.53 8.39
CA VAL A 30 27.93 -36.44 7.35
C VAL A 30 29.38 -36.80 7.67
N PHE A 31 29.60 -38.10 7.84
CA PHE A 31 30.89 -38.69 8.15
C PHE A 31 31.49 -39.32 6.91
N ARG A 32 32.70 -38.91 6.54
CA ARG A 32 33.51 -39.52 5.50
C ARG A 32 34.39 -40.60 6.11
N ALA A 33 34.05 -41.85 5.85
CA ALA A 33 34.87 -42.99 6.23
C ALA A 33 35.97 -43.27 5.18
N PRO A 34 37.10 -43.92 5.56
CA PRO A 34 38.20 -44.20 4.65
C PRO A 34 37.81 -45.14 3.48
N ASP A 35 36.76 -45.93 3.66
CA ASP A 35 36.19 -46.86 2.69
C ASP A 35 35.25 -46.18 1.68
N LYS A 36 35.25 -44.84 1.62
CA LYS A 36 34.44 -43.96 0.74
C LYS A 36 32.93 -43.98 0.97
N LYS A 37 32.41 -44.85 1.84
CA LYS A 37 30.99 -44.83 2.18
C LYS A 37 30.71 -43.70 3.17
N SER A 38 30.04 -42.67 2.70
CA SER A 38 29.56 -41.59 3.55
C SER A 38 28.44 -42.11 4.45
N ARG A 39 28.46 -41.75 5.73
CA ARG A 39 27.38 -42.06 6.69
C ARG A 39 26.70 -40.79 7.14
N VAL A 40 25.38 -40.79 7.14
CA VAL A 40 24.56 -39.67 7.64
C VAL A 40 24.06 -40.02 9.03
N SER A 41 24.20 -39.08 9.97
CA SER A 41 23.56 -39.12 11.27
C SER A 41 22.63 -37.95 11.40
N GLN A 42 21.35 -38.22 11.64
CA GLN A 42 20.34 -37.22 11.92
C GLN A 42 19.94 -37.32 13.39
N ARG A 43 19.87 -36.18 14.09
CA ARG A 43 19.48 -36.10 15.50
C ARG A 43 18.61 -34.87 15.71
N GLN A 44 17.49 -35.05 16.41
CA GLN A 44 16.65 -33.95 16.84
C GLN A 44 16.92 -33.63 18.31
N PHE A 45 17.04 -32.34 18.61
CA PHE A 45 17.25 -31.81 19.95
C PHE A 45 16.09 -30.90 20.33
N SER A 46 15.46 -31.17 21.47
CA SER A 46 14.41 -30.35 22.08
C SER A 46 14.86 -29.68 23.38
N MET A 47 16.09 -29.94 23.84
CA MET A 47 16.71 -29.34 25.02
C MET A 47 18.11 -28.81 24.68
N LEU A 48 18.54 -27.75 25.37
CA LEU A 48 19.80 -27.06 25.08
C LEU A 48 21.00 -27.87 25.60
N ASP A 49 20.92 -28.42 26.80
CA ASP A 49 22.06 -29.11 27.43
C ASP A 49 22.58 -30.29 26.59
N PRO A 50 21.73 -31.20 26.07
CA PRO A 50 22.22 -32.30 25.22
C PRO A 50 22.84 -31.81 23.91
N LEU A 51 22.31 -30.72 23.33
CA LEU A 51 22.85 -30.09 22.12
C LEU A 51 24.21 -29.46 22.41
N THR A 52 24.33 -28.71 23.50
CA THR A 52 25.58 -28.11 23.96
C THR A 52 26.63 -29.16 24.26
N GLU A 53 26.28 -30.23 24.98
CA GLU A 53 27.17 -31.36 25.24
C GLU A 53 27.63 -32.01 23.92
N HIS A 54 26.73 -32.24 22.97
CA HIS A 54 27.07 -32.81 21.66
C HIS A 54 28.02 -31.92 20.85
N LEU A 55 27.75 -30.61 20.80
CA LEU A 55 28.55 -29.67 20.00
C LEU A 55 29.87 -29.25 20.67
N THR A 56 30.03 -29.50 21.98
CA THR A 56 31.30 -29.26 22.71
C THR A 56 32.23 -30.47 22.73
N LYS A 57 31.73 -31.68 22.44
CA LYS A 57 32.58 -32.86 22.24
C LYS A 57 33.60 -32.63 21.12
N GLN A 58 34.74 -33.32 21.24
CA GLN A 58 35.80 -33.28 20.24
C GLN A 58 35.23 -33.72 18.88
N ILE A 59 35.47 -32.91 17.85
CA ILE A 59 34.99 -33.15 16.49
C ILE A 59 35.71 -34.39 15.96
N PRO A 60 34.99 -35.46 15.54
CA PRO A 60 35.62 -36.62 14.93
C PRO A 60 36.34 -36.22 13.63
N GLU A 61 37.53 -36.75 13.39
CA GLU A 61 38.31 -36.44 12.16
C GLU A 61 37.59 -36.89 10.88
N THR A 62 36.66 -37.84 10.99
CA THR A 62 35.83 -38.32 9.90
C THR A 62 34.65 -37.41 9.58
N LEU A 63 34.32 -36.43 10.44
CA LEU A 63 33.21 -35.53 10.19
C LEU A 63 33.61 -34.46 9.14
N SER A 64 33.00 -34.50 7.96
CA SER A 64 33.27 -33.53 6.89
C SER A 64 32.26 -32.38 6.87
N LEU A 65 31.02 -32.66 7.25
CA LEU A 65 29.92 -31.71 7.14
C LEU A 65 28.97 -31.83 8.32
N ARG A 66 28.50 -30.66 8.78
CA ARG A 66 27.51 -30.50 9.82
C ARG A 66 26.47 -29.47 9.40
N VAL A 67 25.20 -29.82 9.47
CA VAL A 67 24.07 -28.92 9.20
C VAL A 67 23.19 -28.83 10.44
N LEU A 68 22.90 -27.62 10.89
CA LEU A 68 21.97 -27.35 12.00
C LEU A 68 20.75 -26.62 11.43
N VAL A 69 19.59 -27.26 11.44
CA VAL A 69 18.31 -26.66 11.07
C VAL A 69 17.58 -26.25 12.35
N VAL A 70 17.46 -24.95 12.59
CA VAL A 70 16.88 -24.42 13.83
C VAL A 70 15.45 -23.94 13.55
N THR A 71 14.46 -24.77 13.85
CA THR A 71 13.04 -24.46 13.57
C THR A 71 12.37 -23.68 14.69
N LYS A 72 12.82 -23.83 15.94
CA LYS A 72 12.38 -22.99 17.07
C LYS A 72 13.61 -22.44 17.78
N LEU A 73 13.77 -21.12 17.75
CA LEU A 73 14.89 -20.40 18.35
C LEU A 73 14.52 -19.91 19.75
N SER A 74 15.30 -20.29 20.76
CA SER A 74 15.22 -19.74 22.12
C SER A 74 16.37 -18.77 22.37
N GLY A 75 16.19 -17.83 23.31
CA GLY A 75 17.24 -16.89 23.72
C GLY A 75 18.54 -17.57 24.14
N PRO A 76 18.51 -18.60 25.02
CA PRO A 76 19.71 -19.35 25.41
C PRO A 76 20.39 -20.09 24.25
N LEU A 77 19.61 -20.65 23.32
CA LEU A 77 20.15 -21.29 22.12
C LEU A 77 20.87 -20.28 21.24
N LEU A 78 20.27 -19.10 21.04
CA LEU A 78 20.87 -18.02 20.28
C LEU A 78 22.21 -17.57 20.89
N GLN A 79 22.25 -17.36 22.21
CA GLN A 79 23.49 -17.03 22.92
C GLN A 79 24.56 -18.11 22.76
N PHE A 80 24.17 -19.38 22.89
CA PHE A 80 25.08 -20.49 22.73
C PHE A 80 25.64 -20.58 21.30
N LEU A 81 24.80 -20.52 20.27
CA LEU A 81 25.23 -20.56 18.87
C LEU A 81 26.08 -19.34 18.51
N GLY A 82 25.68 -18.15 18.95
CA GLY A 82 26.43 -16.91 18.79
C GLY A 82 27.83 -16.99 19.41
N ALA A 83 27.95 -17.49 20.64
CA ALA A 83 29.25 -17.68 21.30
C ALA A 83 30.10 -18.80 20.64
N LYS A 84 29.46 -19.92 20.29
CA LYS A 84 30.14 -21.11 19.72
C LYS A 84 30.68 -20.83 18.32
N TYR A 85 29.88 -20.19 17.47
CA TYR A 85 30.20 -19.94 16.07
C TYR A 85 30.62 -18.50 15.79
N GLN A 86 30.71 -17.65 16.81
CA GLN A 86 31.12 -16.24 16.70
C GLN A 86 30.28 -15.50 15.65
N MET A 87 28.97 -15.72 15.68
CA MET A 87 28.05 -15.10 14.73
C MET A 87 27.94 -13.59 15.04
N ASP A 88 27.79 -12.74 14.03
CA ASP A 88 27.53 -11.32 14.29
C ASP A 88 26.12 -11.11 14.86
N TYR A 89 25.96 -10.23 15.85
CA TYR A 89 24.67 -9.96 16.48
C TYR A 89 23.72 -9.19 15.57
N GLU A 90 24.27 -8.41 14.61
CA GLU A 90 23.47 -7.70 13.61
C GLU A 90 22.65 -8.65 12.72
N LEU A 91 23.05 -9.92 12.66
CA LEU A 91 22.29 -11.00 12.02
C LEU A 91 20.88 -11.17 12.62
N TRP A 92 20.77 -10.97 13.93
CA TRP A 92 19.58 -11.31 14.71
C TRP A 92 18.71 -10.10 14.98
N THR A 93 19.33 -8.96 15.27
CA THR A 93 18.61 -7.73 15.58
C THR A 93 18.02 -7.08 14.33
N CYS A 94 18.43 -7.49 13.11
CA CYS A 94 17.86 -7.09 11.83
C CYS A 94 17.43 -5.61 11.83
N ARG A 95 18.35 -4.70 12.16
CA ARG A 95 18.10 -3.28 11.96
C ARG A 95 17.78 -3.08 10.48
N PHE A 96 16.75 -2.31 10.15
CA PHE A 96 16.31 -2.05 8.76
C PHE A 96 17.45 -1.53 7.84
N LYS A 97 18.54 -1.02 8.44
CA LYS A 97 19.76 -0.57 7.74
C LYS A 97 20.72 -1.73 7.38
N THR A 98 20.80 -2.77 8.20
CA THR A 98 21.71 -3.92 8.06
C THR A 98 21.04 -5.09 7.33
N SER A 99 19.74 -5.31 7.59
CA SER A 99 18.94 -6.44 7.09
C SER A 99 18.81 -6.53 5.56
N ASP A 100 19.01 -5.42 4.85
CA ASP A 100 18.83 -5.32 3.40
C ASP A 100 20.17 -5.10 2.67
N ARG A 101 21.31 -5.03 3.38
CA ARG A 101 22.55 -4.50 2.78
C ARG A 101 23.82 -5.28 3.07
N GLU A 102 23.83 -6.19 4.03
CA GLU A 102 25.09 -6.74 4.53
C GLU A 102 25.13 -8.26 4.43
N TRP A 103 25.94 -8.74 3.49
CA TRP A 103 26.64 -10.01 3.60
C TRP A 103 28.00 -9.70 4.20
N PHE A 104 28.21 -10.16 5.42
CA PHE A 104 29.49 -9.97 6.08
C PHE A 104 30.47 -11.03 5.59
N ALA A 105 31.70 -10.62 5.29
CA ALA A 105 32.86 -11.44 5.58
C ALA A 105 33.46 -10.86 6.86
N GLY A 106 33.26 -11.56 7.98
CA GLY A 106 34.01 -11.30 9.18
C GLY A 106 35.51 -11.42 8.89
N PRO A 107 36.36 -10.66 9.59
CA PRO A 107 37.81 -10.78 9.46
C PRO A 107 38.23 -12.24 9.74
N LEU A 108 39.32 -12.69 9.10
CA LEU A 108 39.97 -13.95 9.48
C LEU A 108 40.25 -13.89 10.98
N LEU A 109 39.62 -14.75 11.75
CA LEU A 109 39.87 -14.88 13.17
C LEU A 109 41.32 -15.36 13.35
N GLN A 110 41.99 -14.89 14.41
CA GLN A 110 43.39 -15.24 14.73
C GLN A 110 43.67 -16.74 14.98
N GLY A 111 42.69 -17.63 14.75
CA GLY A 111 42.82 -19.09 14.86
C GLY A 111 42.68 -19.88 13.55
N GLY A 112 42.69 -19.22 12.38
CA GLY A 112 42.64 -19.91 11.08
C GLY A 112 41.25 -20.40 10.64
N ALA A 113 40.21 -20.18 11.44
CA ALA A 113 38.83 -20.36 11.01
C ALA A 113 38.50 -19.35 9.91
N ARG A 114 38.05 -19.85 8.74
CA ARG A 114 37.66 -19.01 7.61
C ARG A 114 36.16 -18.78 7.69
N PHE A 115 35.81 -17.52 7.87
CA PHE A 115 34.44 -17.08 7.82
C PHE A 115 34.05 -16.80 6.38
N PHE A 116 32.85 -17.23 5.98
CA PHE A 116 32.44 -17.05 4.61
C PHE A 116 30.93 -17.04 4.50
N SER A 117 30.26 -15.91 4.36
CA SER A 117 28.82 -15.91 4.05
C SER A 117 27.90 -16.24 5.23
N HIS A 118 27.45 -15.16 5.86
CA HIS A 118 26.08 -15.13 6.35
C HIS A 118 25.19 -14.52 5.29
N PHE A 119 23.96 -15.01 5.23
CA PHE A 119 22.93 -14.39 4.44
C PHE A 119 21.63 -14.34 5.23
N ASN A 120 20.84 -13.30 4.94
CA ASN A 120 19.48 -13.14 5.39
C ASN A 120 18.66 -12.69 4.19
N LEU A 121 17.96 -13.63 3.57
CA LEU A 121 17.30 -13.44 2.28
C LEU A 121 15.80 -13.63 2.45
N SER A 122 15.01 -12.79 1.80
CA SER A 122 13.55 -12.89 1.81
C SER A 122 13.04 -14.02 0.90
N ALA A 123 12.07 -14.81 1.37
CA ALA A 123 11.31 -15.77 0.57
C ALA A 123 9.80 -15.46 0.65
N VAL A 124 9.00 -16.01 -0.26
CA VAL A 124 7.54 -15.81 -0.27
C VAL A 124 6.82 -17.10 0.05
N ASP A 125 6.09 -17.12 1.15
CA ASP A 125 5.16 -18.19 1.47
C ASP A 125 3.74 -17.79 1.11
N PHE A 126 2.91 -18.80 0.87
CA PHE A 126 1.53 -18.62 0.46
C PHE A 126 0.60 -19.16 1.54
N MET A 127 -0.41 -18.38 1.88
CA MET A 127 -1.46 -18.70 2.83
C MET A 127 -2.82 -18.54 2.15
N ARG A 128 -3.72 -19.49 2.40
CA ARG A 128 -5.15 -19.30 2.14
C ARG A 128 -5.79 -18.99 3.48
N VAL A 129 -6.46 -17.86 3.60
CA VAL A 129 -7.11 -17.48 4.86
C VAL A 129 -8.58 -17.83 4.77
N THR A 130 -9.04 -18.76 5.61
CA THR A 130 -10.42 -19.29 5.55
C THR A 130 -11.47 -18.44 6.28
N ALA A 131 -11.08 -17.49 7.14
CA ALA A 131 -12.03 -16.52 7.71
C ALA A 131 -11.36 -15.31 8.38
N GLU A 132 -10.27 -15.51 9.14
CA GLU A 132 -9.61 -14.45 9.91
C GLU A 132 -8.09 -14.58 9.86
N THR A 133 -7.37 -13.45 9.75
CA THR A 133 -5.91 -13.47 9.91
C THR A 133 -5.60 -13.88 11.35
N PRO A 134 -4.81 -14.94 11.59
CA PRO A 134 -4.58 -15.44 12.94
C PRO A 134 -4.11 -14.32 13.87
N ALA A 135 -4.58 -14.33 15.13
CA ALA A 135 -4.24 -13.32 16.15
C ALA A 135 -2.71 -13.13 16.28
N ALA A 136 -1.95 -14.22 16.13
CA ALA A 136 -0.49 -14.22 16.11
C ALA A 136 0.13 -13.25 15.09
N TYR A 137 -0.52 -13.00 13.95
CA TYR A 137 -0.06 -12.05 12.93
C TYR A 137 -0.56 -10.62 13.15
N THR A 138 -1.59 -10.41 13.97
CA THR A 138 -2.18 -9.09 14.25
C THR A 138 -1.67 -8.47 15.55
N ASP A 139 -1.45 -9.27 16.60
CA ASP A 139 -1.01 -8.80 17.92
C ASP A 139 0.50 -8.55 18.01
N ALA A 140 1.29 -9.23 17.19
CA ALA A 140 2.71 -8.99 17.15
C ALA A 140 3.02 -7.76 16.28
N ARG A 141 2.71 -6.56 16.80
CA ARG A 141 3.23 -5.26 16.31
C ARG A 141 4.77 -5.21 16.26
N LYS A 142 5.46 -6.22 16.82
CA LYS A 142 6.91 -6.46 16.78
C LYS A 142 7.37 -7.34 15.59
N ILE A 143 6.46 -7.86 14.75
CA ILE A 143 6.75 -8.62 13.50
C ILE A 143 7.50 -7.76 12.46
N GLY A 144 7.57 -6.44 12.64
CA GLY A 144 8.00 -5.46 11.64
C GLY A 144 9.40 -5.63 11.03
N HIS A 145 10.25 -6.51 11.54
CA HIS A 145 11.63 -6.66 11.08
C HIS A 145 11.89 -7.92 10.22
N THR A 146 11.20 -9.04 10.48
CA THR A 146 11.51 -10.32 9.82
C THR A 146 10.45 -10.81 8.85
N VAL A 147 9.17 -10.55 9.11
CA VAL A 147 8.07 -11.05 8.29
C VAL A 147 7.19 -9.89 7.84
N ARG A 148 6.97 -9.76 6.53
CA ARG A 148 6.05 -8.76 5.96
C ARG A 148 4.83 -9.47 5.40
N LEU A 149 3.69 -9.25 6.05
CA LEU A 149 2.40 -9.74 5.58
C LEU A 149 1.91 -8.88 4.41
N VAL A 150 1.63 -9.54 3.29
CA VAL A 150 1.05 -8.92 2.09
C VAL A 150 -0.26 -9.61 1.78
N ARG A 151 -1.37 -8.91 2.02
CA ARG A 151 -2.68 -9.37 1.55
C ARG A 151 -2.87 -8.85 0.13
N LEU A 152 -2.91 -9.74 -0.86
CA LEU A 152 -3.50 -9.37 -2.13
C LEU A 152 -5.01 -9.31 -1.91
N LEU A 153 -5.65 -8.23 -2.36
CA LEU A 153 -7.11 -8.14 -2.30
C LEU A 153 -7.66 -9.28 -3.13
N ASP A 154 -8.53 -10.06 -2.51
CA ASP A 154 -9.30 -11.05 -3.20
C ASP A 154 -10.21 -10.35 -4.21
N ALA A 155 -10.07 -10.67 -5.49
CA ALA A 155 -10.96 -10.20 -6.55
C ALA A 155 -12.40 -10.74 -6.37
N THR A 156 -12.65 -11.57 -5.36
CA THR A 156 -13.96 -12.17 -5.04
C THR A 156 -14.96 -11.22 -4.40
N THR A 157 -14.68 -9.91 -4.31
CA THR A 157 -15.71 -8.92 -3.96
C THR A 157 -16.94 -8.93 -4.89
N ARG A 158 -16.96 -9.74 -5.96
CA ARG A 158 -18.19 -10.08 -6.72
C ARG A 158 -18.43 -11.58 -7.00
N GLY A 159 -18.29 -12.46 -6.00
CA GLY A 159 -19.17 -13.65 -5.92
C GLY A 159 -18.70 -15.00 -6.49
N LYS A 160 -17.41 -15.20 -6.80
CA LYS A 160 -16.87 -16.51 -7.23
C LYS A 160 -16.42 -17.45 -6.09
N GLY A 161 -16.71 -17.13 -4.82
CA GLY A 161 -16.52 -18.06 -3.68
C GLY A 161 -15.10 -18.58 -3.47
N LEU A 162 -14.07 -17.88 -3.96
CA LEU A 162 -12.68 -18.19 -3.66
C LEU A 162 -12.29 -17.48 -2.36
N ASP A 163 -11.43 -18.11 -1.55
CA ASP A 163 -10.99 -17.53 -0.28
C ASP A 163 -9.84 -16.54 -0.51
N PRO A 164 -9.69 -15.50 0.33
CA PRO A 164 -8.63 -14.53 0.20
C PRO A 164 -7.25 -15.18 0.27
N ARG A 165 -6.43 -14.90 -0.74
CA ARG A 165 -5.02 -15.31 -0.79
C ARG A 165 -4.15 -14.30 -0.06
N VAL A 166 -3.39 -14.79 0.91
CA VAL A 166 -2.45 -13.99 1.69
C VAL A 166 -1.04 -14.49 1.39
N PHE A 167 -0.14 -13.56 1.16
CA PHE A 167 1.26 -13.82 0.87
C PHE A 167 2.08 -13.33 2.04
N VAL A 168 3.07 -14.11 2.43
CA VAL A 168 3.92 -13.81 3.57
C VAL A 168 5.34 -13.77 3.07
N ILE A 169 5.93 -12.58 3.08
CA ILE A 169 7.34 -12.45 2.81
C ILE A 169 8.05 -12.78 4.12
N ARG A 170 8.66 -13.97 4.19
CA ARG A 170 9.44 -14.44 5.32
C ARG A 170 10.92 -14.19 5.09
N ARG A 171 11.73 -14.28 6.14
CA ARG A 171 13.19 -14.23 6.02
C ARG A 171 13.82 -15.60 6.26
N VAL A 172 14.84 -15.88 5.47
CA VAL A 172 15.60 -17.12 5.50
C VAL A 172 17.05 -16.75 5.78
N SER A 173 17.51 -17.14 6.96
CA SER A 173 18.88 -16.84 7.38
C SER A 173 19.72 -18.10 7.36
N GLY A 174 20.94 -17.96 6.86
CA GLY A 174 21.92 -19.04 6.82
C GLY A 174 23.30 -18.53 7.22
N HIS A 175 24.06 -19.39 7.87
CA HIS A 175 25.46 -19.15 8.19
C HIS A 175 26.28 -20.33 7.73
N LEU A 176 27.21 -20.08 6.80
CA LEU A 176 28.18 -21.07 6.35
C LEU A 176 29.56 -20.75 6.94
N ARG A 177 30.21 -21.78 7.48
CA ARG A 177 31.52 -21.68 8.11
C ARG A 177 32.37 -22.89 7.78
N LEU A 178 33.68 -22.69 7.66
CA LEU A 178 34.66 -23.76 7.50
C LEU A 178 35.68 -23.72 8.65
N ASP A 179 35.60 -24.72 9.51
CA ASP A 179 36.51 -24.93 10.64
C ASP A 179 37.50 -26.04 10.29
N GLY A 180 38.65 -25.66 9.74
CA GLY A 180 39.64 -26.61 9.22
C GLY A 180 39.12 -27.35 7.99
N ARG A 181 38.65 -28.60 8.18
CA ARG A 181 38.02 -29.44 7.14
C ARG A 181 36.51 -29.57 7.31
N LEU A 182 35.97 -29.13 8.43
CA LEU A 182 34.55 -29.28 8.74
C LEU A 182 33.76 -28.10 8.18
N TRP A 183 32.88 -28.36 7.23
CA TRP A 183 31.84 -27.42 6.86
C TRP A 183 30.72 -27.44 7.89
N THR A 184 30.39 -26.28 8.46
CA THR A 184 29.21 -26.12 9.31
C THR A 184 28.24 -25.15 8.65
N PHE A 185 27.01 -25.60 8.41
CA PHE A 185 25.92 -24.77 7.91
C PHE A 185 24.83 -24.66 8.97
N LEU A 186 24.59 -23.45 9.49
CA LEU A 186 23.44 -23.17 10.33
C LEU A 186 22.33 -22.56 9.48
N TYR A 187 21.18 -23.21 9.47
CA TYR A 187 20.01 -22.80 8.73
C TYR A 187 18.89 -22.44 9.70
N PHE A 188 18.37 -21.24 9.55
CA PHE A 188 17.28 -20.71 10.34
C PHE A 188 16.07 -20.52 9.41
N PRO A 189 15.26 -21.58 9.21
CA PRO A 189 13.93 -21.39 8.66
C PRO A 189 13.17 -20.50 9.64
N ASP A 190 12.53 -19.44 9.14
CA ASP A 190 11.80 -18.46 9.95
C ASP A 190 11.03 -19.13 11.12
N PRO A 191 11.22 -18.70 12.39
CA PRO A 191 10.73 -19.42 13.58
C PRO A 191 9.21 -19.60 13.68
N TYR A 192 8.42 -18.99 12.81
CA TYR A 192 6.95 -19.03 12.85
C TYR A 192 6.32 -20.28 12.20
N HIS A 193 7.08 -21.37 12.06
CA HIS A 193 6.62 -22.66 11.52
C HIS A 193 5.71 -23.49 12.46
N ASN A 194 5.04 -22.90 13.46
CA ASN A 194 3.87 -23.59 14.06
C ASN A 194 2.68 -23.49 13.08
N MET A 195 2.86 -24.13 11.93
CA MET A 195 1.91 -24.13 10.80
C MET A 195 0.68 -24.99 11.10
N ASP A 196 0.70 -25.76 12.19
CA ASP A 196 -0.44 -26.56 12.65
C ASP A 196 -1.59 -25.67 13.17
N ASP A 197 -1.29 -24.46 13.64
CA ASP A 197 -2.30 -23.52 14.18
C ASP A 197 -2.84 -22.55 13.12
N ALA A 198 -2.11 -22.35 12.02
CA ALA A 198 -2.54 -21.53 10.91
C ALA A 198 -3.14 -22.46 9.85
N ASN A 199 -4.39 -22.26 9.43
CA ASN A 199 -5.08 -23.06 8.41
C ASN A 199 -4.40 -22.99 7.02
N PHE A 200 -3.16 -23.44 6.90
CA PHE A 200 -2.40 -23.48 5.67
C PHE A 200 -2.96 -24.58 4.79
N VAL A 201 -3.24 -24.22 3.54
CA VAL A 201 -3.50 -25.23 2.52
C VAL A 201 -2.15 -25.81 2.09
N SER A 202 -1.92 -27.08 2.44
CA SER A 202 -0.74 -27.87 2.06
C SER A 202 -0.58 -28.06 0.54
N GLN A 203 -1.60 -27.68 -0.25
CA GLN A 203 -1.66 -27.89 -1.70
C GLN A 203 -0.91 -26.84 -2.53
N ILE A 204 -0.22 -25.88 -1.91
CA ILE A 204 0.53 -24.88 -2.66
C ILE A 204 1.89 -25.48 -3.05
N PRO A 205 2.30 -25.44 -4.34
CA PRO A 205 3.53 -26.08 -4.82
C PRO A 205 4.82 -25.67 -4.08
N ALA A 206 4.84 -24.51 -3.41
CA ALA A 206 5.96 -24.07 -2.58
C ALA A 206 6.13 -24.94 -1.32
N ASN A 207 5.05 -25.43 -0.73
CA ASN A 207 5.06 -26.36 0.41
C ASN A 207 5.38 -27.81 -0.01
N ALA A 208 5.49 -28.08 -1.31
CA ALA A 208 5.92 -29.39 -1.84
C ALA A 208 7.45 -29.54 -1.86
N GLN A 209 8.22 -28.47 -1.59
CA GLN A 209 9.67 -28.62 -1.40
C GLN A 209 9.91 -29.29 -0.04
N PRO A 210 10.65 -30.41 0.01
CA PRO A 210 10.98 -31.04 1.28
C PRO A 210 11.75 -30.04 2.15
N GLN A 211 11.42 -29.98 3.45
CA GLN A 211 12.18 -29.20 4.43
C GLN A 211 13.67 -29.52 4.28
N LEU A 212 14.56 -28.55 4.51
CA LEU A 212 16.00 -28.73 4.24
C LEU A 212 16.55 -30.03 4.84
N ALA A 213 16.13 -30.41 6.04
CA ALA A 213 16.55 -31.67 6.65
C ALA A 213 16.04 -32.91 5.91
N ALA A 214 14.75 -32.94 5.54
CA ALA A 214 14.20 -33.99 4.70
C ALA A 214 14.83 -33.99 3.30
N TRP A 215 15.21 -32.83 2.76
CA TRP A 215 16.00 -32.78 1.53
C TRP A 215 17.37 -33.40 1.73
N ILE A 216 18.07 -33.11 2.83
CA ILE A 216 19.38 -33.73 3.11
C ILE A 216 19.24 -35.23 3.24
N ASP A 217 18.23 -35.72 3.96
CA ASP A 217 18.00 -37.16 4.11
C ASP A 217 17.73 -37.83 2.75
N ASN A 218 16.86 -37.24 1.92
CA ASN A 218 16.59 -37.73 0.56
C ASN A 218 17.79 -37.57 -0.39
N TYR A 219 18.59 -36.52 -0.23
CA TYR A 219 19.71 -36.18 -1.10
C TYR A 219 21.00 -36.90 -0.71
N VAL A 220 21.13 -37.38 0.52
CA VAL A 220 22.30 -38.14 1.01
C VAL A 220 21.93 -39.60 1.32
N GLY A 221 20.68 -40.01 1.07
CA GLY A 221 20.22 -41.39 1.23
C GLY A 221 20.80 -42.39 0.22
N ASP A 222 20.40 -43.66 0.34
CA ASP A 222 21.01 -44.84 -0.30
C ASP A 222 21.10 -44.81 -1.84
N GLY A 223 20.38 -43.90 -2.52
CA GLY A 223 20.36 -43.78 -3.97
C GLY A 223 21.22 -42.65 -4.56
N SER A 224 21.80 -41.79 -3.73
CA SER A 224 22.53 -40.63 -4.22
C SER A 224 23.95 -40.98 -4.69
N PRO A 225 24.40 -40.47 -5.85
CA PRO A 225 25.76 -40.69 -6.29
C PRO A 225 26.77 -40.20 -5.25
N GLU A 226 27.73 -41.05 -4.84
CA GLU A 226 28.77 -40.69 -3.86
C GLU A 226 29.51 -39.41 -4.24
N ALA A 227 29.70 -39.17 -5.55
CA ALA A 227 30.31 -37.96 -6.08
C ALA A 227 29.63 -36.66 -5.58
N LEU A 228 28.31 -36.68 -5.43
CA LEU A 228 27.52 -35.52 -5.03
C LEU A 228 27.65 -35.21 -3.53
N ILE A 229 27.76 -36.26 -2.71
CA ILE A 229 28.04 -36.17 -1.27
C ILE A 229 29.47 -35.69 -1.05
N ASP A 230 30.39 -36.17 -1.89
CA ASP A 230 31.77 -35.72 -1.91
C ASP A 230 31.86 -34.24 -2.30
N ASP A 231 31.10 -33.81 -3.31
CA ASP A 231 31.02 -32.40 -3.73
C ASP A 231 30.50 -31.50 -2.60
N LEU A 232 29.42 -31.90 -1.91
CA LEU A 232 28.90 -31.17 -0.74
C LEU A 232 29.86 -31.14 0.45
N SER A 233 30.58 -32.25 0.67
CA SER A 233 31.56 -32.38 1.76
C SER A 233 32.83 -31.58 1.47
N ASN A 234 33.18 -31.40 0.20
CA ASN A 234 34.34 -30.63 -0.22
C ASN A 234 34.00 -29.15 -0.33
N ASP A 235 32.77 -28.82 -0.73
CA ASP A 235 32.27 -27.47 -0.99
C ASP A 235 30.88 -27.26 -0.36
N GLY A 236 30.83 -26.67 0.84
CA GLY A 236 29.59 -26.44 1.59
C GLY A 236 28.60 -25.47 0.94
N PHE A 237 28.94 -24.86 -0.20
CA PHE A 237 28.06 -23.95 -0.91
C PHE A 237 26.87 -24.62 -1.58
N GLY A 238 26.89 -25.94 -1.75
CA GLY A 238 25.71 -26.65 -2.27
C GLY A 238 24.46 -26.42 -1.39
N PHE A 239 24.63 -26.21 -0.08
CA PHE A 239 23.53 -25.82 0.82
C PHE A 239 23.01 -24.41 0.54
N VAL A 240 23.93 -23.45 0.35
CA VAL A 240 23.58 -22.07 -0.01
C VAL A 240 22.82 -22.08 -1.35
N LEU A 241 23.31 -22.84 -2.32
CA LEU A 241 22.69 -23.01 -3.63
C LEU A 241 21.28 -23.61 -3.53
N LYS A 242 21.09 -24.64 -2.69
CA LYS A 242 19.76 -25.24 -2.44
C LYS A 242 18.80 -24.21 -1.86
N VAL A 243 19.20 -23.47 -0.83
CA VAL A 243 18.38 -22.41 -0.22
C VAL A 243 18.04 -21.32 -1.25
N LEU A 244 19.00 -20.87 -2.06
CA LEU A 244 18.77 -19.90 -3.13
C LEU A 244 17.76 -20.40 -4.17
N ARG A 245 17.81 -21.68 -4.53
CA ARG A 245 16.85 -22.30 -5.47
C ARG A 245 15.43 -22.35 -4.90
N GLU A 246 15.28 -22.65 -3.61
CA GLU A 246 13.98 -22.60 -2.93
C GLU A 246 13.42 -21.18 -2.91
N ILE A 247 14.26 -20.21 -2.52
CA ILE A 247 13.90 -18.80 -2.50
C ILE A 247 13.48 -18.34 -3.90
N LYS A 248 14.27 -18.64 -4.94
CA LYS A 248 13.92 -18.35 -6.35
C LYS A 248 12.56 -18.91 -6.73
N THR A 249 12.32 -20.17 -6.39
CA THR A 249 11.08 -20.87 -6.72
C THR A 249 9.89 -20.18 -6.06
N SER A 250 10.04 -19.77 -4.80
CA SER A 250 9.03 -19.01 -4.06
C SER A 250 8.69 -17.68 -4.75
N TRP A 251 9.70 -16.93 -5.20
CA TRP A 251 9.52 -15.67 -5.94
C TRP A 251 8.89 -15.88 -7.32
N LYS A 252 9.25 -16.95 -8.03
CA LYS A 252 8.67 -17.28 -9.33
C LYS A 252 7.18 -17.61 -9.22
N LEU A 253 6.80 -18.40 -8.21
CA LEU A 253 5.40 -18.69 -7.94
C LEU A 253 4.64 -17.41 -7.60
N PHE A 254 5.23 -16.54 -6.79
CA PHE A 254 4.60 -15.28 -6.41
C PHE A 254 4.38 -14.37 -7.61
N LEU A 255 5.39 -14.25 -8.46
CA LEU A 255 5.32 -13.50 -9.70
C LEU A 255 4.22 -14.02 -10.64
N ASN A 256 4.13 -15.34 -10.85
CA ASN A 256 3.09 -15.93 -11.69
C ASN A 256 1.68 -15.65 -11.15
N GLU A 257 1.50 -15.68 -9.83
CA GLU A 257 0.23 -15.34 -9.18
C GLU A 257 -0.13 -13.86 -9.37
N MET A 258 0.85 -12.96 -9.26
CA MET A 258 0.63 -11.54 -9.51
C MET A 258 0.33 -11.22 -10.98
N GLU A 259 0.98 -11.92 -11.91
CA GLU A 259 0.70 -11.82 -13.35
C GLU A 259 -0.73 -12.28 -13.64
N GLY A 260 -1.14 -13.45 -13.13
CA GLY A 260 -2.51 -13.94 -13.27
C GLY A 260 -3.54 -12.98 -12.66
N PHE A 261 -3.27 -12.44 -11.48
CA PHE A 261 -4.12 -11.40 -10.88
C PHE A 261 -4.28 -10.16 -11.77
N LEU A 262 -3.20 -9.67 -12.40
CA LEU A 262 -3.31 -8.53 -13.30
C LEU A 262 -4.03 -8.88 -14.60
N GLU A 263 -3.92 -10.11 -15.09
CA GLU A 263 -4.66 -10.59 -16.25
C GLU A 263 -6.16 -10.60 -15.96
N ASP A 264 -6.56 -11.21 -14.84
CA ASP A 264 -7.93 -11.19 -14.34
C ASP A 264 -8.44 -9.75 -14.18
N LEU A 265 -7.60 -8.86 -13.65
CA LEU A 265 -7.93 -7.44 -13.49
C LEU A 265 -8.19 -6.73 -14.83
N THR A 266 -7.51 -7.13 -15.90
CA THR A 266 -7.69 -6.51 -17.22
C THR A 266 -8.83 -7.09 -18.04
N GLU A 267 -9.19 -8.35 -17.84
CA GLU A 267 -10.22 -9.03 -18.65
C GLU A 267 -11.62 -8.94 -18.03
N ASP A 268 -11.74 -9.10 -16.69
CA ASP A 268 -13.03 -9.31 -16.02
C ASP A 268 -13.60 -8.04 -15.34
N PHE A 269 -12.84 -6.95 -15.23
CA PHE A 269 -13.26 -5.81 -14.40
C PHE A 269 -14.12 -4.80 -15.16
N ASP A 270 -15.29 -4.55 -14.58
CA ASP A 270 -16.14 -3.39 -14.87
C ASP A 270 -15.39 -2.08 -14.55
N ASP A 271 -15.67 -1.04 -15.31
CA ASP A 271 -15.10 0.31 -15.21
C ASP A 271 -15.16 0.85 -13.77
N GLU A 272 -16.23 0.56 -13.01
CA GLU A 272 -16.36 0.96 -11.61
C GLU A 272 -15.37 0.22 -10.69
N ALA A 273 -15.23 -1.09 -10.86
CA ALA A 273 -14.33 -1.91 -10.06
C ALA A 273 -12.86 -1.59 -10.38
N LEU A 274 -12.55 -1.24 -11.63
CA LEU A 274 -11.23 -0.77 -12.03
C LEU A 274 -10.85 0.55 -11.34
N ILE A 275 -11.81 1.48 -11.22
CA ILE A 275 -11.60 2.75 -10.49
C ILE A 275 -11.38 2.50 -8.99
N GLU A 276 -12.17 1.61 -8.38
CA GLU A 276 -12.02 1.28 -6.95
C GLU A 276 -10.66 0.61 -6.65
N SER A 277 -10.23 -0.30 -7.53
CA SER A 277 -8.96 -1.01 -7.42
C SER A 277 -7.73 -0.13 -7.70
N ALA A 278 -7.88 0.99 -8.43
CA ALA A 278 -6.77 1.90 -8.76
C ALA A 278 -5.99 2.39 -7.53
N ASN A 279 -6.68 2.75 -6.46
CA ASN A 279 -6.04 3.17 -5.20
C ASN A 279 -5.21 2.05 -4.58
N TRP A 280 -5.70 0.82 -4.64
CA TRP A 280 -5.00 -0.34 -4.12
C TRP A 280 -3.82 -0.74 -5.01
N LEU A 281 -3.98 -0.72 -6.34
CA LEU A 281 -2.91 -0.95 -7.30
C LEU A 281 -1.74 0.01 -7.04
N HIS A 282 -2.05 1.30 -6.93
CA HIS A 282 -1.03 2.31 -6.69
C HIS A 282 -0.35 2.15 -5.32
N ARG A 283 -1.13 2.05 -4.24
CA ARG A 283 -0.57 2.11 -2.87
C ARG A 283 -0.01 0.78 -2.37
N LYS A 284 -0.52 -0.35 -2.83
CA LYS A 284 -0.17 -1.66 -2.28
C LYS A 284 0.56 -2.52 -3.30
N PHE A 285 0.05 -2.62 -4.52
CA PHE A 285 0.65 -3.49 -5.54
C PHE A 285 2.00 -2.96 -6.02
N ILE A 286 2.06 -1.72 -6.51
CA ILE A 286 3.33 -1.13 -7.02
C ILE A 286 4.41 -1.09 -5.93
N LEU A 287 4.08 -0.61 -4.72
CA LEU A 287 5.04 -0.58 -3.61
C LEU A 287 5.57 -1.98 -3.26
N MET A 288 4.76 -3.01 -3.44
CA MET A 288 5.16 -4.38 -3.17
C MET A 288 6.01 -4.95 -4.32
N VAL A 289 5.69 -4.65 -5.58
CA VAL A 289 6.55 -4.99 -6.73
C VAL A 289 7.92 -4.34 -6.57
N ASP A 290 7.96 -3.04 -6.26
CA ASP A 290 9.22 -2.30 -6.03
C ASP A 290 10.02 -2.90 -4.86
N TYR A 291 9.33 -3.33 -3.80
CA TYR A 291 9.99 -4.00 -2.68
C TYR A 291 10.57 -5.36 -3.10
N SER A 292 9.80 -6.16 -3.83
CA SER A 292 10.21 -7.47 -4.33
C SER A 292 11.41 -7.37 -5.28
N GLU A 293 11.40 -6.38 -6.18
CA GLU A 293 12.51 -6.07 -7.08
C GLU A 293 13.79 -5.74 -6.30
N ARG A 294 13.70 -4.92 -5.24
CA ARG A 294 14.85 -4.60 -4.38
C ARG A 294 15.41 -5.83 -3.68
N GLN A 295 14.54 -6.68 -3.15
CA GLN A 295 14.94 -7.92 -2.47
C GLN A 295 15.66 -8.88 -3.42
N LEU A 296 15.13 -9.09 -4.63
CA LEU A 296 15.80 -9.93 -5.64
C LEU A 296 17.13 -9.35 -6.10
N ASN A 297 17.25 -8.03 -6.19
CA ASN A 297 18.52 -7.36 -6.45
C ASN A 297 19.54 -7.64 -5.34
N TYR A 298 19.12 -7.69 -4.08
CA TYR A 298 20.01 -8.08 -2.98
C TYR A 298 20.46 -9.53 -3.11
N HIS A 299 19.60 -10.45 -3.53
CA HIS A 299 19.99 -11.85 -3.77
C HIS A 299 21.00 -11.97 -4.92
N SER A 300 20.78 -11.25 -6.02
CA SER A 300 21.71 -11.23 -7.15
C SER A 300 23.08 -10.66 -6.77
N ARG A 301 23.10 -9.58 -5.98
CA ARG A 301 24.33 -8.99 -5.45
C ARG A 301 25.04 -9.93 -4.48
N PHE A 302 24.29 -10.63 -3.64
CA PHE A 302 24.84 -11.66 -2.75
C PHE A 302 25.55 -12.76 -3.55
N ILE A 303 24.90 -13.32 -4.58
CA ILE A 303 25.54 -14.35 -5.42
C ILE A 303 26.78 -13.79 -6.13
N THR A 304 26.70 -12.55 -6.64
CA THR A 304 27.84 -11.86 -7.25
C THR A 304 29.00 -11.69 -6.28
N TYR A 305 28.70 -11.39 -5.01
CA TYR A 305 29.68 -11.34 -3.94
C TYR A 305 30.32 -12.71 -3.70
N LEU A 306 29.53 -13.79 -3.61
CA LEU A 306 30.04 -15.15 -3.44
C LEU A 306 31.00 -15.58 -4.56
N THR A 307 30.72 -15.18 -5.81
CA THR A 307 31.52 -15.57 -6.97
C THR A 307 32.73 -14.66 -7.19
N ASN A 308 32.63 -13.36 -6.90
CA ASN A 308 33.65 -12.38 -7.25
C ASN A 308 34.57 -11.98 -6.09
N ALA A 309 34.05 -11.82 -4.87
CA ALA A 309 34.80 -11.33 -3.70
C ALA A 309 36.01 -12.20 -3.28
N PRO A 310 35.99 -13.54 -3.42
CA PRO A 310 37.11 -14.38 -2.99
C PRO A 310 38.41 -14.13 -3.76
N SER A 311 38.36 -13.44 -4.91
CA SER A 311 39.53 -13.14 -5.73
C SER A 311 40.42 -12.02 -5.19
N GLN A 312 39.92 -11.16 -4.29
CA GLN A 312 40.60 -9.90 -4.00
C GLN A 312 41.49 -9.91 -2.76
N HIS A 313 41.24 -10.77 -1.75
CA HIS A 313 42.00 -10.70 -0.47
C HIS A 313 42.31 -12.02 0.25
N GLY A 314 41.92 -13.20 -0.27
CA GLY A 314 42.15 -14.48 0.42
C GLY A 314 41.43 -14.62 1.79
N LEU A 315 40.57 -13.65 2.13
CA LEU A 315 39.78 -13.59 3.37
C LEU A 315 38.47 -14.39 3.28
N CYS A 316 38.10 -14.86 2.09
CA CYS A 316 36.81 -15.50 1.82
C CYS A 316 37.01 -16.83 1.08
N ILE A 317 36.18 -17.84 1.40
CA ILE A 317 36.32 -19.22 0.93
C ILE A 317 36.19 -19.44 -0.58
N ARG A 318 35.34 -18.83 -1.39
CA ARG A 318 35.13 -19.22 -2.82
C ARG A 318 34.48 -20.60 -3.02
N PRO A 319 33.36 -20.66 -3.77
CA PRO A 319 32.82 -21.92 -4.25
C PRO A 319 33.76 -22.47 -5.33
N THR A 320 34.16 -23.73 -5.24
CA THR A 320 35.00 -24.38 -6.26
C THR A 320 34.18 -25.26 -7.17
N THR A 321 33.27 -26.04 -6.59
CA THR A 321 32.46 -27.01 -7.29
C THR A 321 31.17 -26.36 -7.81
N PHE A 322 30.56 -25.49 -7.00
CA PHE A 322 29.25 -24.90 -7.30
C PHE A 322 29.32 -23.50 -7.94
N GLU A 323 30.49 -23.03 -8.36
CA GLU A 323 30.65 -21.67 -8.91
C GLU A 323 29.77 -21.42 -10.15
N ARG A 324 29.77 -22.37 -11.10
CA ARG A 324 28.97 -22.27 -12.33
C ARG A 324 27.47 -22.29 -12.04
N ASP A 325 27.05 -23.14 -11.10
CA ASP A 325 25.64 -23.24 -10.71
C ASP A 325 25.17 -21.97 -10.02
N LEU A 326 25.99 -21.37 -9.15
CA LEU A 326 25.70 -20.08 -8.54
C LEU A 326 25.55 -18.97 -9.59
N LEU A 327 26.45 -18.91 -10.58
CA LEU A 327 26.33 -17.97 -11.70
C LEU A 327 25.03 -18.17 -12.50
N GLN A 328 24.65 -19.42 -12.75
CA GLN A 328 23.38 -19.72 -13.41
C GLN A 328 22.17 -19.30 -12.55
N GLU A 329 22.23 -19.48 -11.23
CA GLU A 329 21.19 -19.01 -10.32
C GLU A 329 21.10 -17.48 -10.28
N ARG A 330 22.23 -16.77 -10.33
CA ARG A 330 22.25 -15.30 -10.46
C ARG A 330 21.52 -14.86 -11.73
N ASP A 331 21.84 -15.47 -12.87
CA ASP A 331 21.24 -15.12 -14.15
C ASP A 331 19.73 -15.42 -14.14
N ALA A 332 19.32 -16.53 -13.51
CA ALA A 332 17.91 -16.84 -13.30
C ALA A 332 17.20 -15.80 -12.42
N MET A 333 17.85 -15.30 -11.36
CA MET A 333 17.29 -14.21 -10.52
C MET A 333 17.13 -12.90 -11.29
N VAL A 334 18.06 -12.57 -12.18
CA VAL A 334 17.96 -11.38 -13.05
C VAL A 334 16.73 -11.49 -13.97
N VAL A 335 16.43 -12.67 -14.49
CA VAL A 335 15.22 -12.93 -15.28
C VAL A 335 13.94 -12.74 -14.44
N VAL A 336 13.92 -13.19 -13.18
CA VAL A 336 12.78 -12.95 -12.29
C VAL A 336 12.62 -11.45 -12.01
N CYS A 337 13.72 -10.73 -11.78
CA CYS A 337 13.72 -9.29 -11.56
C CYS A 337 13.20 -8.50 -12.78
N SER A 338 13.58 -8.88 -14.00
CA SER A 338 13.11 -8.22 -15.22
C SER A 338 11.61 -8.42 -15.44
N ARG A 339 11.07 -9.60 -15.07
CA ARG A 339 9.62 -9.84 -15.09
C ARG A 339 8.86 -9.00 -14.07
N PHE A 340 9.39 -8.81 -12.86
CA PHE A 340 8.80 -7.87 -11.89
C PHE A 340 8.78 -6.43 -12.43
N LEU A 341 9.82 -5.99 -13.14
CA LEU A 341 9.84 -4.68 -13.79
C LEU A 341 8.78 -4.57 -14.91
N ALA A 342 8.63 -5.62 -15.72
CA ALA A 342 7.57 -5.68 -16.72
C ALA A 342 6.18 -5.62 -16.08
N LEU A 343 5.97 -6.35 -14.97
CA LEU A 343 4.74 -6.33 -14.19
C LEU A 343 4.42 -4.94 -13.62
N ARG A 344 5.43 -4.25 -13.07
CA ARG A 344 5.30 -2.86 -12.61
C ARG A 344 4.86 -1.92 -13.74
N THR A 345 5.47 -2.07 -14.90
CA THR A 345 5.19 -1.25 -16.08
C THR A 345 3.76 -1.49 -16.57
N ARG A 346 3.32 -2.76 -16.65
CA ARG A 346 1.94 -3.14 -16.97
C ARG A 346 0.95 -2.56 -15.95
N THR A 347 1.25 -2.67 -14.66
CA THR A 347 0.41 -2.10 -13.59
C THR A 347 0.27 -0.59 -13.71
N SER A 348 1.36 0.10 -14.04
CA SER A 348 1.35 1.56 -14.21
C SER A 348 0.48 1.97 -15.40
N ALA A 349 0.55 1.24 -16.51
CA ALA A 349 -0.31 1.48 -17.67
C ALA A 349 -1.81 1.25 -17.35
N ILE A 350 -2.13 0.20 -16.59
CA ILE A 350 -3.50 -0.06 -16.12
C ILE A 350 -3.98 1.08 -15.22
N LEU A 351 -3.12 1.54 -14.31
CA LEU A 351 -3.44 2.63 -13.40
C LEU A 351 -3.70 3.95 -14.16
N ASP A 352 -2.86 4.29 -15.14
CA ASP A 352 -3.06 5.47 -15.98
C ASP A 352 -4.40 5.40 -16.73
N THR A 353 -4.75 4.21 -17.23
CA THR A 353 -6.04 3.96 -17.88
C THR A 353 -7.20 4.18 -16.90
N ALA A 354 -7.11 3.64 -15.68
CA ALA A 354 -8.11 3.82 -14.63
C ALA A 354 -8.25 5.30 -14.21
N MET A 355 -7.14 6.03 -14.09
CA MET A 355 -7.14 7.47 -13.76
C MET A 355 -7.77 8.31 -14.87
N ASN A 356 -7.46 8.00 -16.14
CA ASN A 356 -8.07 8.67 -17.29
C ASN A 356 -9.58 8.42 -17.34
N LEU A 357 -10.02 7.19 -17.10
CA LEU A 357 -11.44 6.82 -17.02
C LEU A 357 -12.15 7.57 -15.88
N HIS A 358 -11.53 7.64 -14.70
CA HIS A 358 -12.05 8.43 -13.58
C HIS A 358 -12.16 9.92 -13.92
N ALA A 359 -11.16 10.49 -14.59
CA ALA A 359 -11.19 11.90 -15.02
C ALA A 359 -12.32 12.18 -16.02
N VAL A 360 -12.52 11.30 -17.00
CA VAL A 360 -13.64 11.40 -17.96
C VAL A 360 -14.98 11.31 -17.24
N ARG A 361 -15.12 10.38 -16.30
CA ARG A 361 -16.34 10.23 -15.50
C ARG A 361 -16.62 11.48 -14.65
N GLN A 362 -15.61 12.02 -13.99
CA GLN A 362 -15.73 13.23 -13.18
C GLN A 362 -16.14 14.44 -14.03
N ALA A 363 -15.61 14.56 -15.24
CA ALA A 363 -16.04 15.57 -16.20
C ALA A 363 -17.52 15.41 -16.59
N ARG A 364 -17.97 14.17 -16.84
CA ARG A 364 -19.38 13.86 -17.17
C ARG A 364 -20.34 14.19 -16.02
N ILE A 365 -19.97 13.84 -14.79
CA ILE A 365 -20.74 14.20 -13.58
C ILE A 365 -20.82 15.71 -13.43
N SER A 366 -19.71 16.43 -13.63
CA SER A 366 -19.69 17.89 -13.58
C SER A 366 -20.59 18.53 -14.64
N GLN A 367 -20.66 17.97 -15.85
CA GLN A 367 -21.55 18.44 -16.91
C GLN A 367 -23.03 18.24 -16.53
N ASN A 368 -23.39 17.05 -16.03
CA ASN A 368 -24.75 16.77 -15.57
C ASN A 368 -25.15 17.69 -14.40
N MET A 369 -24.23 17.94 -13.46
CA MET A 369 -24.47 18.86 -12.34
C MET A 369 -24.69 20.29 -12.83
N MET A 370 -23.92 20.74 -13.83
CA MET A 370 -24.09 22.06 -14.43
C MET A 370 -25.43 22.19 -15.16
N GLU A 371 -25.89 21.13 -15.85
CA GLU A 371 -27.20 21.10 -16.49
C GLU A 371 -28.34 21.15 -15.46
N LEU A 372 -28.23 20.37 -14.38
CA LEU A 372 -29.20 20.40 -13.28
C LEU A 372 -29.26 21.79 -12.62
N GLN A 373 -28.11 22.40 -12.33
CA GLN A 373 -28.05 23.77 -11.79
C GLN A 373 -28.69 24.80 -12.74
N ARG A 374 -28.54 24.61 -14.05
CA ARG A 374 -29.20 25.46 -15.04
C ARG A 374 -30.72 25.29 -14.99
N ARG A 375 -31.22 24.05 -14.94
CA ARG A 375 -32.65 23.77 -14.82
C ARG A 375 -33.23 24.32 -13.52
N ASP A 376 -32.53 24.16 -12.41
CA ASP A 376 -32.94 24.72 -11.12
C ASP A 376 -32.99 26.24 -11.15
N ALA A 377 -32.03 26.91 -11.82
CA ALA A 377 -32.06 28.35 -12.02
C ALA A 377 -33.27 28.80 -12.88
N GLU A 378 -33.60 28.05 -13.94
CA GLU A 378 -34.78 28.32 -14.78
C GLU A 378 -36.09 28.12 -13.99
N LEU A 379 -36.18 27.05 -13.19
CA LEU A 379 -37.32 26.80 -12.30
C LEU A 379 -37.46 27.87 -11.23
N ALA A 380 -36.37 28.26 -10.58
CA ALA A 380 -36.37 29.33 -9.59
C ALA A 380 -36.80 30.67 -10.20
N PHE A 381 -36.40 30.95 -11.45
CA PHE A 381 -36.85 32.13 -12.18
C PHE A 381 -38.36 32.10 -12.45
N ASN A 382 -38.89 30.97 -12.92
CA ASN A 382 -40.31 30.78 -13.19
C ASN A 382 -41.15 30.82 -11.92
N GLN A 383 -40.66 30.24 -10.83
CA GLN A 383 -41.27 30.33 -9.50
C GLN A 383 -41.32 31.79 -9.03
N ASN A 384 -40.21 32.53 -9.16
CA ASN A 384 -40.17 33.95 -8.79
C ASN A 384 -41.21 34.77 -9.59
N GLN A 385 -41.39 34.48 -10.87
CA GLN A 385 -42.46 35.11 -11.66
C GLN A 385 -43.87 34.74 -11.17
N SER A 386 -44.09 33.47 -10.83
CA SER A 386 -45.39 32.98 -10.33
C SER A 386 -45.74 33.62 -8.99
N ILE A 387 -44.75 33.74 -8.08
CA ILE A 387 -44.90 34.43 -6.80
C ILE A 387 -45.24 35.91 -7.00
N LYS A 388 -44.59 36.59 -7.96
CA LYS A 388 -44.92 37.98 -8.30
C LYS A 388 -46.36 38.13 -8.77
N ARG A 389 -46.85 37.25 -9.66
CA ARG A 389 -48.23 37.28 -10.15
C ARG A 389 -49.25 37.04 -9.03
N LEU A 390 -49.01 36.03 -8.20
CA LEU A 390 -49.87 35.71 -7.06
C LEU A 390 -49.91 36.88 -6.05
N THR A 391 -48.75 37.51 -5.79
CA THR A 391 -48.66 38.66 -4.88
C THR A 391 -49.45 39.86 -5.42
N VAL A 392 -49.35 40.14 -6.73
CA VAL A 392 -50.11 41.22 -7.38
C VAL A 392 -51.62 40.94 -7.29
N LEU A 393 -52.05 39.71 -7.57
CA LEU A 393 -53.46 39.33 -7.44
C LEU A 393 -53.96 39.49 -5.99
N ASN A 394 -53.23 38.97 -5.00
CA ASN A 394 -53.60 39.12 -3.60
C ASN A 394 -53.65 40.59 -3.17
N MET A 395 -52.74 41.43 -3.66
CA MET A 395 -52.72 42.86 -3.35
C MET A 395 -53.96 43.61 -3.86
N VAL A 396 -54.53 43.17 -5.00
CA VAL A 396 -55.74 43.76 -5.59
C VAL A 396 -57.01 43.17 -4.96
N TYR A 397 -57.09 41.84 -4.85
CA TYR A 397 -58.33 41.17 -4.43
C TYR A 397 -58.56 41.18 -2.93
N LEU A 398 -57.52 41.07 -2.10
CA LEU A 398 -57.70 40.97 -0.64
C LEU A 398 -58.44 42.19 -0.04
N PRO A 399 -58.12 43.45 -0.41
CA PRO A 399 -58.90 44.60 0.05
C PRO A 399 -60.34 44.60 -0.49
N ALA A 400 -60.54 44.20 -1.76
CA ALA A 400 -61.87 44.12 -2.35
C ALA A 400 -62.75 43.04 -1.68
N THR A 401 -62.18 41.88 -1.38
CA THR A 401 -62.83 40.81 -0.63
C THR A 401 -63.12 41.23 0.81
N PHE A 402 -62.23 41.99 1.46
CA PHE A 402 -62.50 42.54 2.78
C PHE A 402 -63.71 43.49 2.78
N ILE A 403 -63.79 44.39 1.80
CA ILE A 403 -64.94 45.28 1.61
C ILE A 403 -66.21 44.46 1.40
N ALA A 404 -66.19 43.51 0.44
CA ALA A 404 -67.33 42.65 0.16
C ALA A 404 -67.75 41.82 1.40
N GLY A 405 -66.79 41.39 2.22
CA GLY A 405 -67.04 40.72 3.49
C GLY A 405 -67.74 41.63 4.50
N VAL A 406 -67.22 42.83 4.76
CA VAL A 406 -67.82 43.82 5.67
C VAL A 406 -69.26 44.16 5.26
N TYR A 407 -69.52 44.28 3.96
CA TYR A 407 -70.86 44.58 3.44
C TYR A 407 -71.77 43.34 3.27
N GLY A 408 -71.20 42.15 3.14
CA GLY A 408 -71.93 40.87 3.06
C GLY A 408 -72.27 40.28 4.43
N MET A 409 -71.62 40.76 5.49
CA MET A 409 -72.06 40.52 6.86
C MET A 409 -73.41 41.19 7.03
N ASN A 410 -74.43 40.41 7.42
CA ASN A 410 -75.74 40.92 7.79
C ASN A 410 -75.60 41.86 8.99
N VAL A 411 -75.35 43.14 8.73
CA VAL A 411 -75.51 44.23 9.70
C VAL A 411 -77.01 44.44 9.87
N ALA A 412 -77.67 43.43 10.40
CA ALA A 412 -79.12 43.33 10.55
C ALA A 412 -79.66 44.05 11.80
N ASP A 413 -78.90 45.00 12.35
CA ASP A 413 -79.32 45.71 13.57
C ASP A 413 -78.96 47.21 13.56
N ASN A 414 -78.85 47.82 12.38
CA ASN A 414 -78.96 49.28 12.26
C ASN A 414 -80.42 49.65 12.00
N GLY A 415 -81.27 49.30 12.96
CA GLY A 415 -82.64 49.81 13.05
C GLY A 415 -82.62 51.26 13.50
N ASP A 416 -82.37 52.17 12.56
CA ASP A 416 -83.08 53.45 12.52
C ASP A 416 -82.86 54.14 11.18
N HIS A 417 -83.91 54.78 10.68
CA HIS A 417 -84.06 55.34 9.34
C HIS A 417 -82.97 56.37 8.97
N GLY A 418 -81.83 55.90 8.49
CA GLY A 418 -80.79 56.72 7.88
C GLY A 418 -80.32 56.06 6.60
N ALA A 419 -80.51 56.73 5.48
CA ALA A 419 -80.08 56.30 4.16
C ALA A 419 -78.57 56.10 4.09
N TRP A 420 -78.07 54.96 4.56
CA TRP A 420 -76.80 54.38 4.10
C TRP A 420 -77.00 53.98 2.64
N SER A 421 -77.07 55.03 1.82
CA SER A 421 -77.39 54.97 0.42
C SER A 421 -76.25 54.28 -0.31
N LEU A 422 -76.56 53.73 -1.48
CA LEU A 422 -75.60 53.20 -2.45
C LEU A 422 -74.34 54.10 -2.62
N TRP A 423 -74.47 55.40 -2.34
CA TRP A 423 -73.39 56.39 -2.35
C TRP A 423 -72.34 56.22 -1.25
N SER A 424 -72.71 55.84 -0.02
CA SER A 424 -71.71 55.60 1.04
C SER A 424 -70.87 54.36 0.71
N PHE A 425 -71.48 53.35 0.08
CA PHE A 425 -70.75 52.21 -0.48
C PHE A 425 -69.76 52.66 -1.56
N GLY A 426 -70.20 53.44 -2.56
CA GLY A 426 -69.33 53.94 -3.62
C GLY A 426 -68.17 54.80 -3.11
N LEU A 427 -68.40 55.60 -2.07
CA LEU A 427 -67.38 56.45 -1.46
C LEU A 427 -66.36 55.62 -0.68
N VAL A 428 -66.79 54.70 0.18
CA VAL A 428 -65.86 53.84 0.94
C VAL A 428 -65.07 52.93 0.00
N ALA A 429 -65.72 52.33 -1.01
CA ALA A 429 -65.07 51.47 -1.99
C ALA A 429 -64.04 52.23 -2.83
N SER A 430 -64.37 53.44 -3.31
CA SER A 430 -63.42 54.26 -4.08
C SER A 430 -62.23 54.72 -3.24
N LEU A 431 -62.46 55.12 -1.99
CA LEU A 431 -61.39 55.59 -1.09
C LEU A 431 -60.44 54.45 -0.71
N LEU A 432 -60.96 53.24 -0.46
CA LEU A 432 -60.12 52.05 -0.26
C LEU A 432 -59.38 51.64 -1.53
N THR A 433 -59.99 51.76 -2.71
CA THR A 433 -59.34 51.44 -4.00
C THR A 433 -58.20 52.41 -4.30
N ILE A 434 -58.40 53.70 -4.01
CA ILE A 434 -57.36 54.73 -4.14
C ILE A 434 -56.24 54.46 -3.15
N LEU A 435 -56.57 54.11 -1.90
CA LEU A 435 -55.57 53.82 -0.88
C LEU A 435 -54.73 52.58 -1.22
N THR A 436 -55.35 51.52 -1.75
CA THR A 436 -54.64 50.31 -2.15
C THR A 436 -53.73 50.54 -3.36
N LEU A 437 -54.19 51.33 -4.34
CA LEU A 437 -53.36 51.77 -5.47
C LEU A 437 -52.20 52.66 -5.01
N ALA A 438 -52.43 53.60 -4.09
CA ALA A 438 -51.41 54.47 -3.55
C ALA A 438 -50.33 53.68 -2.79
N LEU A 439 -50.73 52.72 -1.95
CA LEU A 439 -49.79 51.83 -1.25
C LEU A 439 -49.02 50.92 -2.22
N ALA A 440 -49.66 50.47 -3.30
CA ALA A 440 -49.01 49.70 -4.37
C ALA A 440 -47.93 50.54 -5.09
N MET A 441 -48.28 51.74 -5.52
CA MET A 441 -47.36 52.67 -6.17
C MET A 441 -46.19 53.03 -5.26
N PHE A 442 -46.46 53.34 -3.98
CA PHE A 442 -45.43 53.67 -3.02
C PHE A 442 -44.45 52.51 -2.77
N ARG A 443 -44.95 51.27 -2.71
CA ARG A 443 -44.11 50.07 -2.62
C ARG A 443 -43.24 49.87 -3.87
N ILE A 444 -43.76 50.16 -5.07
CA ILE A 444 -42.99 50.08 -6.32
C ILE A 444 -41.85 51.10 -6.32
N GLU A 445 -42.11 52.34 -5.91
CA GLU A 445 -41.08 53.37 -5.81
C GLU A 445 -40.00 53.00 -4.80
N ILE A 446 -40.39 52.51 -3.62
CA ILE A 446 -39.44 52.03 -2.61
C ILE A 446 -38.59 50.88 -3.18
N ALA A 447 -39.21 49.89 -3.82
CA ALA A 447 -38.48 48.78 -4.43
C ALA A 447 -37.49 49.24 -5.50
N ALA A 448 -37.85 50.23 -6.32
CA ALA A 448 -36.98 50.82 -7.33
C ALA A 448 -35.78 51.56 -6.70
N VAL A 449 -36.02 52.31 -5.61
CA VAL A 449 -34.95 53.00 -4.87
C VAL A 449 -33.98 51.99 -4.25
N TYR A 450 -34.49 50.91 -3.65
CA TYR A 450 -33.65 49.84 -3.09
C TYR A 450 -32.90 49.04 -4.16
N SER A 451 -33.47 48.81 -5.35
CA SER A 451 -32.77 48.13 -6.45
C SER A 451 -31.61 48.98 -6.99
N VAL A 452 -31.79 50.31 -7.08
CA VAL A 452 -30.72 51.23 -7.49
C VAL A 452 -29.60 51.27 -6.44
N LYS A 453 -29.95 51.34 -5.15
CA LYS A 453 -28.96 51.35 -4.06
C LYS A 453 -28.14 50.06 -3.99
N SER A 454 -28.78 48.91 -4.20
CA SER A 454 -28.08 47.61 -4.23
C SER A 454 -27.21 47.41 -5.48
N TYR A 455 -27.63 47.94 -6.64
CA TYR A 455 -26.80 47.98 -7.85
C TYR A 455 -25.54 48.85 -7.66
N LEU A 456 -25.70 50.02 -7.04
CA LEU A 456 -24.57 50.92 -6.72
C LEU A 456 -23.62 50.31 -5.69
N GLN A 457 -24.11 49.58 -4.69
CA GLN A 457 -23.23 48.89 -3.73
C GLN A 457 -22.43 47.74 -4.35
N ARG A 458 -23.02 46.94 -5.27
CA ARG A 458 -22.29 45.85 -5.94
C ARG A 458 -21.20 46.33 -6.90
N HIS A 459 -21.41 47.47 -7.57
CA HIS A 459 -20.39 48.06 -8.44
C HIS A 459 -19.42 49.00 -7.71
N GLY A 460 -19.78 49.50 -6.53
CA GLY A 460 -18.91 50.33 -5.70
C GLY A 460 -17.83 49.56 -4.92
N SER A 461 -18.01 48.25 -4.70
CA SER A 461 -17.05 47.43 -3.93
C SER A 461 -16.05 46.64 -4.78
N SER A 462 -16.05 46.79 -6.12
CA SER A 462 -15.12 46.08 -7.02
C SER A 462 -13.83 46.86 -7.32
N SER A 463 -13.54 47.98 -6.63
CA SER A 463 -12.36 48.80 -6.92
C SER A 463 -11.17 48.61 -5.95
N SER A 464 -11.13 47.55 -5.16
CA SER A 464 -10.01 47.34 -4.22
C SER A 464 -9.58 45.88 -4.06
N SER A 465 -9.19 45.23 -5.16
CA SER A 465 -8.17 44.18 -5.14
C SER A 465 -7.80 43.77 -6.59
N ALA A 466 -7.07 44.64 -7.28
CA ALA A 466 -6.35 44.29 -8.49
C ALA A 466 -4.84 44.22 -8.18
N THR A 467 -4.41 43.08 -7.61
CA THR A 467 -3.04 42.60 -7.80
C THR A 467 -2.92 42.02 -9.20
N ARG A 468 -2.42 42.86 -10.12
CA ARG A 468 -1.44 42.58 -11.16
C ARG A 468 -1.32 41.11 -11.65
N THR A 469 -2.06 40.75 -12.70
CA THR A 469 -1.58 39.85 -13.76
C THR A 469 -2.22 40.22 -15.09
N THR A 470 -1.39 40.23 -16.13
CA THR A 470 -1.65 40.64 -17.51
C THR A 470 -2.66 39.73 -18.24
N GLY A 471 -3.71 40.32 -18.81
CA GLY A 471 -4.62 39.65 -19.75
C GLY A 471 -5.65 40.64 -20.31
N GLY A 472 -5.88 40.60 -21.63
CA GLY A 472 -6.57 41.61 -22.45
C GLY A 472 -7.82 42.28 -21.86
N LYS A 473 -7.93 43.60 -22.09
CA LYS A 473 -9.10 44.41 -21.72
C LYS A 473 -10.35 43.90 -22.46
N PRO A 474 -11.49 43.70 -21.77
CA PRO A 474 -12.73 43.24 -22.40
C PRO A 474 -13.36 44.30 -23.33
N PRO A 475 -14.14 43.88 -24.36
CA PRO A 475 -14.61 44.77 -25.44
C PRO A 475 -15.46 45.97 -25.01
N TRP A 476 -16.18 45.85 -23.89
CA TRP A 476 -17.03 46.93 -23.40
C TRP A 476 -16.23 48.10 -22.78
N PHE A 477 -14.99 47.86 -22.33
CA PHE A 477 -14.11 48.94 -21.85
C PHE A 477 -13.67 49.86 -22.99
N GLN A 478 -13.53 49.34 -24.21
CA GLN A 478 -13.24 50.15 -25.40
C GLN A 478 -14.45 50.99 -25.81
N LEU A 479 -15.67 50.49 -25.58
CA LEU A 479 -16.91 51.22 -25.87
C LEU A 479 -17.12 52.40 -24.92
N VAL A 480 -16.79 52.24 -23.64
CA VAL A 480 -16.88 53.34 -22.65
C VAL A 480 -15.84 54.42 -22.94
N ASP A 481 -14.59 54.05 -23.25
CA ASP A 481 -13.55 54.99 -23.67
C ASP A 481 -13.95 55.73 -24.96
N TRP A 482 -14.56 55.03 -25.92
CA TRP A 482 -15.06 55.64 -27.15
C TRP A 482 -16.20 56.65 -26.87
N ILE A 483 -17.19 56.29 -26.05
CA ILE A 483 -18.29 57.20 -25.67
C ILE A 483 -17.76 58.44 -24.94
N GLN A 484 -16.76 58.28 -24.07
CA GLN A 484 -16.19 59.38 -23.30
C GLN A 484 -15.39 60.33 -24.20
N LYS A 485 -14.61 59.79 -25.15
CA LYS A 485 -13.88 60.56 -26.15
C LYS A 485 -14.80 61.30 -27.13
N GLU A 486 -15.94 60.70 -27.46
CA GLU A 486 -16.94 61.33 -28.33
C GLU A 486 -17.72 62.45 -27.61
N ARG A 487 -17.88 62.35 -26.29
CA ARG A 487 -18.47 63.40 -25.46
C ARG A 487 -17.55 64.62 -25.33
N GLU A 488 -16.23 64.41 -25.29
CA GLU A 488 -15.26 65.52 -25.29
C GLU A 488 -15.15 66.20 -26.66
N ARG A 489 -15.19 65.45 -27.76
CA ARG A 489 -15.26 66.04 -29.12
C ARG A 489 -16.50 66.91 -29.31
N ARG A 490 -17.64 66.52 -28.73
CA ARG A 490 -18.87 67.33 -28.76
C ARG A 490 -18.79 68.59 -27.89
N LYS A 491 -18.03 68.57 -26.79
CA LYS A 491 -17.76 69.77 -25.97
C LYS A 491 -16.80 70.73 -26.68
N GLY A 492 -15.78 70.22 -27.38
CA GLY A 492 -14.87 71.03 -28.19
C GLY A 492 -15.54 71.76 -29.35
N ARG A 493 -16.49 71.11 -30.06
CA ARG A 493 -17.24 71.76 -31.16
C ARG A 493 -18.27 72.80 -30.71
N ARG A 494 -18.66 72.83 -29.43
CA ARG A 494 -19.61 73.82 -28.90
C ARG A 494 -18.95 75.14 -28.50
N ASN A 495 -17.62 75.14 -28.34
CA ASN A 495 -16.84 76.33 -28.01
C ASN A 495 -16.15 76.98 -29.23
N SER A 496 -16.40 76.48 -30.45
CA SER A 496 -15.85 77.05 -31.70
C SER A 496 -16.92 77.75 -32.57
N VAL A 497 -18.09 78.06 -31.98
CA VAL A 497 -19.13 78.89 -32.60
C VAL A 497 -19.61 79.90 -31.55
N VAL A 498 -18.69 80.80 -31.17
CA VAL A 498 -18.94 82.15 -30.67
C VAL A 498 -17.82 83.03 -31.18
#